data_AF-A0A1Q6FRB9-F1
#
_entry.id   AF-A0A1Q6FRB9-F1
#
_cell.length_a   1.000
_cell.length_b   1.000
_cell.length_c   1.000
_cell.angle_alpha   90.00
_cell.angle_beta   90.00
_cell.angle_gamma   90.00
#
_symmetry.space_group_name_H-M   'P 1'
#
loop_
_entity.id
_entity.type
_entity.pdbx_description
1 polymer ?
#
loop_
_entity_poly.entity_id
_entity_poly.type
_entity_poly.pdbx_seq_one_letter_code
_entity_poly.pdbx_strand_id
1 'polypeptide(L)'
;MSIPSCAACLYLLLSGVLDCDMFRLPALAIFPDSTVTDPEGIFAVTENDPINEIAMLGLLASLCLIALSKEKDEDEMTGLIRMQSFAWSFWTTAAVLAFGIIFIYGVTFIEFSFVAVFLVFILYIVKFNLTMHKVRRCGR
;
A
#
# COMPACT_ATOMS: atom_id res chain seq x y z
N MET A 1 -1.26 14.58 10.09
CA MET A 1 0.11 15.14 9.85
C MET A 1 1.09 14.10 9.28
N SER A 2 0.61 12.98 8.73
CA SER A 2 1.43 11.85 8.22
C SER A 2 1.67 11.88 6.70
N ILE A 3 1.13 12.88 6.00
CA ILE A 3 1.25 13.06 4.55
C ILE A 3 2.72 13.12 4.04
N PRO A 4 3.65 13.85 4.70
CA PRO A 4 5.04 13.89 4.22
C PRO A 4 5.78 12.55 4.37
N SER A 5 5.44 11.75 5.38
CA SER A 5 6.03 10.42 5.60
C SER A 5 5.65 9.44 4.49
N CYS A 6 4.36 9.38 4.12
CA CYS A 6 3.91 8.54 3.01
C CYS A 6 4.54 8.94 1.67
N ALA A 7 4.63 10.25 1.40
CA ALA A 7 5.21 10.74 0.15
C ALA A 7 6.71 10.40 0.06
N ALA A 8 7.44 10.51 1.17
CA ALA A 8 8.85 10.13 1.24
C ALA A 8 9.03 8.61 1.03
N CYS A 9 8.25 7.76 1.70
CA CYS A 9 8.34 6.30 1.51
C CYS A 9 7.98 5.87 0.08
N LEU A 10 6.96 6.49 -0.53
CA LEU A 10 6.58 6.19 -1.91
C LEU A 10 7.67 6.62 -2.91
N TYR A 11 8.23 7.82 -2.71
CA TYR A 11 9.34 8.32 -3.53
C TYR A 11 10.60 7.45 -3.39
N LEU A 12 10.94 7.05 -2.17
CA LEU A 12 12.08 6.16 -1.91
C LEU A 12 11.93 4.80 -2.60
N LEU A 13 10.77 4.16 -2.51
CA LEU A 13 10.48 2.90 -3.23
C LEU A 13 10.56 3.08 -4.76
N LEU A 14 10.05 4.19 -5.30
CA LEU A 14 10.00 4.41 -6.75
C LEU A 14 11.35 4.85 -7.34
N SER A 15 12.23 5.41 -6.51
CA SER A 15 13.58 5.84 -6.90
C SER A 15 14.57 4.70 -7.09
N GLY A 16 14.24 3.47 -6.67
CA GLY A 16 15.14 2.32 -6.72
C GLY A 16 16.40 2.46 -5.85
N VAL A 17 16.49 3.51 -5.02
CA VAL A 17 17.66 3.81 -4.19
C VAL A 17 17.88 2.76 -3.09
N LEU A 18 16.83 2.01 -2.72
CA LEU A 18 16.92 0.97 -1.69
C LEU A 18 17.53 -0.37 -2.18
N ASP A 19 17.73 -0.58 -3.48
CA ASP A 19 18.43 -1.78 -3.99
C ASP A 19 19.95 -1.73 -3.76
N CYS A 20 20.41 -0.80 -2.92
CA CYS A 20 21.77 -0.81 -2.42
C CYS A 20 21.89 -1.96 -1.44
N ASP A 21 22.25 -3.13 -1.95
CA ASP A 21 22.51 -4.45 -1.34
C ASP A 21 23.60 -4.40 -0.23
N MET A 22 23.50 -3.40 0.66
CA MET A 22 24.51 -2.99 1.62
C MET A 22 24.41 -3.78 2.92
N PHE A 23 23.22 -4.29 3.27
CA PHE A 23 22.95 -4.95 4.54
C PHE A 23 22.36 -6.34 4.33
N ARG A 24 23.22 -7.35 4.15
CA ARG A 24 22.80 -8.75 4.16
C ARG A 24 22.66 -9.25 5.59
N LEU A 25 21.43 -9.52 6.00
CA LEU A 25 21.10 -10.05 7.32
C LEU A 25 20.39 -11.40 7.17
N PRO A 26 20.62 -12.35 8.09
CA PRO A 26 19.87 -13.60 8.10
C PRO A 26 18.41 -13.31 8.45
N ALA A 27 17.52 -13.48 7.48
CA ALA A 27 16.08 -13.30 7.62
C ALA A 27 15.38 -14.65 7.56
N LEU A 28 14.33 -14.83 8.37
CA LEU A 28 13.49 -16.02 8.32
C LEU A 28 12.57 -15.90 7.11
N ALA A 29 12.78 -16.75 6.10
CA ALA A 29 11.92 -16.87 4.94
C ALA A 29 10.90 -17.99 5.17
N ILE A 30 9.64 -17.70 4.85
CA ILE A 30 8.57 -18.69 4.75
C ILE A 30 8.40 -18.98 3.26
N PHE A 31 8.59 -20.22 2.84
CA PHE A 31 8.79 -20.61 1.43
C PHE A 31 10.00 -19.91 0.80
N PRO A 32 11.24 -20.28 1.19
CA PRO A 32 12.42 -19.79 0.50
C PRO A 32 12.35 -20.12 -0.99
N ASP A 33 12.88 -19.21 -1.83
CA ASP A 33 12.89 -19.36 -3.28
C ASP A 33 13.88 -20.46 -3.66
N SER A 34 13.41 -21.71 -3.55
CA SER A 34 14.16 -22.88 -3.97
C SER A 34 14.03 -22.96 -5.47
N THR A 35 15.12 -22.66 -6.19
CA THR A 35 15.34 -23.31 -7.48
C THR A 35 15.01 -24.79 -7.28
N VAL A 36 14.13 -25.33 -8.12
CA VAL A 36 13.36 -26.60 -8.12
C VAL A 36 14.05 -27.89 -7.62
N THR A 37 15.28 -27.86 -7.12
CA THR A 37 16.14 -29.01 -6.89
C THR A 37 16.40 -29.36 -5.42
N ASP A 38 16.09 -28.50 -4.45
CA ASP A 38 16.22 -28.85 -3.02
C ASP A 38 14.97 -28.42 -2.22
N PRO A 39 14.22 -29.37 -1.62
CA PRO A 39 13.08 -29.06 -0.78
C PRO A 39 13.61 -28.63 0.60
N GLU A 40 14.15 -27.42 0.68
CA GLU A 40 14.22 -26.72 1.96
C GLU A 40 12.78 -26.63 2.50
N GLY A 41 12.61 -26.95 3.78
CA GLY A 41 11.28 -27.01 4.40
C GLY A 41 10.53 -25.67 4.32
N ILE A 42 9.31 -25.63 4.86
CA ILE A 42 8.44 -24.43 4.86
C ILE A 42 9.13 -23.19 5.47
N PHE A 43 10.17 -23.38 6.29
CA PHE A 43 10.96 -22.33 6.91
C PHE A 43 12.44 -22.52 6.60
N ALA A 44 13.11 -21.46 6.16
CA ALA A 44 14.56 -21.40 6.05
C ALA A 44 15.08 -20.03 6.46
N VAL A 45 16.34 -19.96 6.87
CA VAL A 45 17.02 -18.69 7.13
C VAL A 45 17.80 -18.34 5.87
N THR A 46 17.40 -17.26 5.18
CA THR A 46 18.02 -16.79 3.94
C THR A 46 18.64 -15.41 4.18
N GLU A 47 19.79 -15.13 3.58
CA GLU A 47 20.36 -13.79 3.60
C GLU A 47 19.55 -12.88 2.68
N ASN A 48 18.97 -11.83 3.25
CA ASN A 48 18.20 -10.84 2.52
C ASN A 48 18.49 -9.43 3.07
N ASP A 49 18.25 -8.40 2.26
CA ASP A 49 18.34 -7.01 2.69
C ASP A 49 16.98 -6.53 3.21
N PRO A 50 16.81 -6.32 4.53
CA PRO A 50 15.51 -6.01 5.13
C PRO A 50 15.01 -4.59 4.84
N ILE A 51 15.81 -3.74 4.20
CA ILE A 51 15.50 -2.32 4.04
C ILE A 51 14.23 -2.15 3.17
N ASN A 52 14.08 -2.96 2.11
CA ASN A 52 12.90 -2.92 1.24
C ASN A 52 11.62 -3.33 1.98
N GLU A 53 11.68 -4.39 2.79
CA GLU A 53 10.55 -4.86 3.59
C GLU A 53 10.15 -3.83 4.65
N ILE A 54 11.12 -3.23 5.32
CA ILE A 54 10.88 -2.17 6.33
C ILE A 54 10.24 -0.96 5.66
N ALA A 55 10.70 -0.56 4.47
CA ALA A 55 10.12 0.55 3.73
C ALA A 55 8.67 0.26 3.31
N MET A 56 8.38 -0.95 2.82
CA MET A 56 7.03 -1.37 2.48
C MET A 56 6.09 -1.40 3.70
N LEU A 57 6.55 -1.96 4.83
CA LEU A 57 5.80 -1.98 6.08
C LEU A 57 5.55 -0.56 6.60
N GLY A 58 6.56 0.31 6.54
CA GLY A 58 6.46 1.72 6.90
C GLY A 58 5.44 2.48 6.04
N LEU A 59 5.42 2.22 4.73
CA LEU A 59 4.44 2.81 3.82
C LEU A 59 3.02 2.31 4.12
N LEU A 60 2.83 1.01 4.33
CA LEU A 60 1.53 0.44 4.70
C LEU A 60 1.02 1.02 6.02
N ALA A 61 1.86 1.04 7.05
CA ALA A 61 1.52 1.59 8.36
C ALA A 61 1.14 3.08 8.25
N SER A 62 1.91 3.86 7.49
CA SER A 62 1.64 5.28 7.31
C SER A 62 0.31 5.53 6.59
N LEU A 63 0.00 4.76 5.54
CA LEU A 63 -1.28 4.83 4.83
C LEU A 63 -2.47 4.45 5.74
N CYS A 64 -2.34 3.38 6.52
CA CYS A 64 -3.35 2.98 7.50
C CYS A 64 -3.58 4.05 8.57
N LEU A 65 -2.52 4.66 9.11
CA LEU A 65 -2.62 5.73 10.10
C LEU A 65 -3.28 7.00 9.53
N ILE A 66 -3.01 7.34 8.26
CA ILE A 66 -3.74 8.43 7.60
C ILE A 66 -5.21 8.05 7.45
N ALA A 67 -5.48 6.82 7.00
CA ALA A 67 -6.83 6.37 6.72
C ALA A 67 -7.73 6.31 7.97
N LEU A 68 -7.15 5.95 9.11
CA LEU A 68 -7.79 5.85 10.43
C LEU A 68 -7.66 7.11 11.28
N SER A 69 -7.11 8.20 10.74
CA SER A 69 -6.92 9.44 11.49
C SER A 69 -8.28 9.98 12.00
N LYS A 70 -8.35 10.28 13.29
CA LYS A 70 -9.55 10.87 13.92
C LYS A 70 -9.79 12.27 13.37
N GLU A 71 -11.04 12.55 13.02
CA GLU A 71 -11.49 13.89 12.65
C GLU A 71 -12.03 14.59 13.92
N LYS A 72 -11.84 15.91 14.03
CA LYS A 72 -12.10 16.67 15.27
C LYS A 72 -13.57 16.71 15.68
N ASP A 73 -14.48 16.63 14.71
CA ASP A 73 -15.93 16.53 14.92
C ASP A 73 -16.45 15.23 14.25
N GLU A 74 -16.58 14.17 15.04
CA GLU A 74 -17.19 12.91 14.57
C GLU A 74 -18.71 13.01 14.63
N ASP A 75 -19.27 13.66 13.61
CA ASP A 75 -20.71 13.63 13.31
C ASP A 75 -21.05 12.39 12.46
N GLU A 76 -22.31 11.95 12.45
CA GLU A 76 -22.81 10.79 11.69
C GLU A 76 -22.44 10.91 10.19
N MET A 77 -22.49 12.14 9.67
CA MET A 77 -22.11 12.48 8.29
C MET A 77 -20.66 12.13 7.98
N THR A 78 -19.72 12.39 8.89
CA THR A 78 -18.29 12.08 8.70
C THR A 78 -18.08 10.56 8.65
N GLY A 79 -18.81 9.78 9.46
CA GLY A 79 -18.80 8.32 9.41
C GLY A 79 -19.28 7.78 8.07
N LEU A 80 -20.39 8.31 7.55
CA LEU A 80 -20.95 7.93 6.26
C LEU A 80 -20.02 8.26 5.09
N ILE A 81 -19.36 9.42 5.12
CA ILE A 81 -18.37 9.81 4.09
C ILE A 81 -17.17 8.86 4.09
N ARG A 82 -16.68 8.41 5.25
CA ARG A 82 -15.59 7.43 5.33
C ARG A 82 -15.99 6.11 4.68
N MET A 83 -17.15 5.56 5.06
CA MET A 83 -17.67 4.30 4.51
C MET A 83 -17.85 4.39 2.99
N GLN A 84 -18.48 5.47 2.49
CA GLN A 84 -18.67 5.66 1.05
C GLN A 84 -17.35 5.86 0.30
N SER A 85 -16.39 6.60 0.87
CA SER A 85 -15.08 6.80 0.26
C SER A 85 -14.29 5.50 0.19
N PHE A 86 -14.39 4.65 1.22
CA PHE A 86 -13.75 3.33 1.24
C PHE A 86 -14.35 2.40 0.19
N ALA A 87 -15.67 2.28 0.14
CA ALA A 87 -16.35 1.47 -0.86
C ALA A 87 -16.04 1.95 -2.29
N TRP A 88 -16.06 3.26 -2.53
CA TRP A 88 -15.72 3.83 -3.85
C TRP A 88 -14.30 3.47 -4.27
N SER A 89 -13.35 3.55 -3.34
CA SER A 89 -11.94 3.27 -3.62
C SER A 89 -11.71 1.79 -3.86
N PHE A 90 -12.36 0.93 -3.08
CA PHE A 90 -12.35 -0.52 -3.29
C PHE A 90 -12.87 -0.90 -4.67
N TRP A 91 -14.04 -0.39 -5.07
CA TRP A 91 -14.62 -0.65 -6.40
C TRP A 91 -13.75 -0.11 -7.53
N THR A 92 -13.15 1.06 -7.35
CA THR A 92 -12.26 1.65 -8.35
C THR A 92 -10.97 0.83 -8.51
N THR A 93 -10.35 0.42 -7.41
CA THR A 93 -9.18 -0.48 -7.46
C THR A 93 -9.54 -1.84 -8.06
N ALA A 94 -10.72 -2.38 -7.75
CA ALA A 94 -11.20 -3.62 -8.36
C ALA A 94 -11.35 -3.49 -9.89
N ALA A 95 -11.86 -2.36 -10.38
CA ALA A 95 -11.94 -2.09 -11.81
C ALA A 95 -10.55 -1.98 -12.47
N VAL A 96 -9.59 -1.32 -11.81
CA VAL A 96 -8.20 -1.23 -12.26
C VAL A 96 -7.53 -2.61 -12.30
N LEU A 97 -7.76 -3.45 -11.29
CA LEU A 97 -7.27 -4.83 -11.27
C LEU A 97 -7.91 -5.68 -12.36
N ALA A 98 -9.23 -5.57 -12.58
CA ALA A 98 -9.92 -6.27 -13.65
C ALA A 98 -9.35 -5.91 -15.03
N PHE A 99 -9.04 -4.62 -15.24
CA PHE A 99 -8.30 -4.19 -16.42
C PHE A 99 -6.92 -4.85 -16.49
N GLY A 100 -6.16 -4.84 -15.39
CA GLY A 100 -4.87 -5.53 -15.29
C GLY A 100 -4.93 -7.01 -15.68
N ILE A 101 -5.96 -7.73 -15.23
CA ILE A 101 -6.17 -9.16 -15.53
C ILE A 101 -6.37 -9.38 -17.04
N ILE A 102 -7.06 -8.46 -17.72
CA ILE A 102 -7.35 -8.59 -19.15
C ILE A 102 -6.16 -8.20 -20.02
N PHE A 103 -5.36 -7.21 -19.60
CA PHE A 103 -4.36 -6.56 -20.47
C PHE A 103 -2.89 -6.79 -20.05
N ILE A 104 -2.60 -7.23 -18.82
CA ILE A 104 -1.25 -7.41 -18.29
C ILE A 104 -1.03 -8.89 -17.95
N TYR A 105 0.11 -9.45 -18.35
CA TYR A 105 0.42 -10.87 -18.18
C TYR A 105 1.80 -11.10 -17.57
N GLY A 106 2.01 -12.30 -17.01
CA GLY A 106 3.30 -12.74 -16.48
C GLY A 106 3.71 -12.04 -15.18
N VAL A 107 5.01 -11.93 -14.95
CA VAL A 107 5.58 -11.33 -13.72
C VAL A 107 5.16 -9.86 -13.55
N THR A 108 4.99 -9.14 -14.66
CA THR A 108 4.52 -7.75 -14.65
C THR A 108 3.10 -7.61 -14.06
N PHE A 109 2.24 -8.62 -14.20
CA PHE A 109 0.94 -8.61 -13.55
C PHE A 109 1.06 -8.75 -12.02
N ILE A 110 2.02 -9.55 -11.55
CA ILE A 110 2.29 -9.70 -10.10
C ILE A 110 2.71 -8.35 -9.53
N GLU A 111 3.71 -7.68 -10.12
CA GLU A 111 4.15 -6.35 -9.71
C GLU A 111 3.01 -5.32 -9.73
N PHE A 112 2.22 -5.30 -10.81
CA PHE A 112 1.05 -4.44 -10.92
C PHE A 112 0.03 -4.70 -9.80
N SER A 113 -0.24 -5.96 -9.48
CA SER A 113 -1.16 -6.34 -8.40
C SER A 113 -0.64 -5.91 -7.02
N PHE A 114 0.68 -5.96 -6.80
CA PHE A 114 1.31 -5.45 -5.57
C PHE A 114 1.09 -3.94 -5.41
N VAL A 115 1.29 -3.17 -6.48
CA VAL A 115 1.04 -1.71 -6.46
C VAL A 115 -0.45 -1.41 -6.22
N ALA A 116 -1.36 -2.25 -6.74
CA ALA A 116 -2.81 -2.08 -6.55
C ALA A 116 -3.24 -2.20 -5.07
N VAL A 117 -2.51 -2.95 -4.23
CA VAL A 117 -2.78 -3.02 -2.78
C VAL A 117 -2.57 -1.66 -2.11
N PHE A 118 -1.59 -0.87 -2.56
CA PHE A 118 -1.40 0.49 -2.05
C PHE A 118 -2.37 1.49 -2.70
N LEU A 119 -2.75 1.24 -3.96
CA LEU A 119 -3.66 2.10 -4.72
C LEU A 119 -5.01 2.29 -4.02
N VAL A 120 -5.60 1.24 -3.41
CA VAL A 120 -6.88 1.37 -2.69
C VAL A 120 -6.80 2.37 -1.54
N PHE A 121 -5.71 2.37 -0.77
CA PHE A 121 -5.51 3.32 0.32
C PHE A 121 -5.31 4.75 -0.20
N ILE A 122 -4.53 4.91 -1.27
CA ILE A 122 -4.29 6.22 -1.89
C ILE A 122 -5.60 6.80 -2.41
N LEU A 123 -6.38 6.03 -3.17
CA LEU A 123 -7.69 6.46 -3.68
C LEU A 123 -8.65 6.81 -2.54
N TYR A 124 -8.65 6.03 -1.47
CA TYR A 124 -9.46 6.29 -0.28
C TYR A 124 -9.11 7.64 0.35
N ILE A 125 -7.83 7.89 0.61
CA ILE A 125 -7.36 9.13 1.22
C ILE A 125 -7.72 10.33 0.34
N VAL A 126 -7.49 10.24 -0.98
CA VAL A 126 -7.82 11.32 -1.92
C VAL A 126 -9.33 11.58 -1.94
N LYS A 127 -10.14 10.53 -2.11
CA LYS A 127 -11.60 10.64 -2.20
C LYS A 127 -12.21 11.20 -0.92
N PHE A 128 -11.73 10.73 0.24
CA PHE A 128 -12.17 11.20 1.55
C PHE A 128 -11.87 12.70 1.73
N ASN A 129 -10.61 13.11 1.53
CA ASN A 129 -10.21 14.51 1.70
C ASN A 129 -10.95 15.46 0.75
N LEU A 130 -11.09 15.09 -0.53
CA LEU A 130 -11.83 15.90 -1.50
C LEU A 130 -13.31 16.06 -1.11
N THR A 131 -13.93 14.99 -0.60
CA THR A 131 -15.34 15.02 -0.19
C THR A 131 -15.52 15.89 1.05
N MET A 132 -14.65 15.74 2.06
CA MET A 132 -14.67 16.59 3.26
C MET A 132 -14.43 18.07 2.94
N HIS A 133 -13.50 18.38 2.03
CA HIS A 133 -13.27 19.76 1.58
C HIS A 133 -14.47 20.38 0.84
N LYS A 134 -15.28 19.58 0.16
CA LYS A 134 -16.52 20.07 -0.48
C LYS A 134 -17.59 20.34 0.57
N VAL A 135 -17.79 19.43 1.52
CA VAL A 135 -18.77 19.58 2.61
C VAL A 135 -18.50 20.85 3.42
N ARG A 136 -17.25 21.09 3.82
CA ARG A 136 -16.83 22.30 4.55
C ARG A 136 -17.07 23.61 3.80
N ARG A 137 -17.11 23.58 2.46
CA ARG A 137 -17.37 24.76 1.63
C ARG A 137 -18.85 24.99 1.35
N CYS A 138 -19.69 23.96 1.43
CA CYS A 138 -21.12 24.05 1.18
C CYS A 138 -21.93 24.31 2.45
N GLY A 139 -21.41 23.92 3.62
CA GLY A 139 -21.98 24.21 4.94
C GLY A 139 -21.58 25.56 5.52
N ARG A 140 -21.20 26.54 4.68
CA ARG A 140 -20.87 27.91 5.08
C ARG A 140 -21.70 28.91 4.29
#